data_AF-A0A5C4WIW7-F1
#
_entry.id   AF-A0A5C4WIW7-F1
#
_cell.length_a   1.000
_cell.length_b   1.000
_cell.length_c   1.000
_cell.angle_alpha   90.00
_cell.angle_beta   90.00
_cell.angle_gamma   90.00
#
_symmetry.space_group_name_H-M   'P 1'
#
loop_
_entity.id
_entity.type
_entity.pdbx_description
1 polymer ?
#
loop_
_entity_poly.entity_id
_entity_poly.type
_entity_poly.pdbx_seq_one_letter_code
_entity_poly.pdbx_strand_id
1 'polypeptide(L)'
;MHARALLALDEDPHVQRKVTELMLSVLKDTRTLPAVEGVRRNVRTRHRLRVSDVAGMFDAIEEFNDVIATERGSGEPARVISVRYRRPVGPATMHRIRATLRYALNIAIRQERLIGLNPAAVVELPDAERPKALVWSDERVADWNRELHDRLGIEQQRRGDRRNSWRRDRPARTGTCAPGRAS
;
A
#
# COMPACT_ATOMS: atom_id res chain seq x y z
N MET A 1 22.60 -34.01 20.53
CA MET A 1 22.09 -35.24 19.88
C MET A 1 21.00 -35.00 18.83
N HIS A 2 20.13 -33.99 18.97
CA HIS A 2 18.97 -33.79 18.06
C HIS A 2 19.30 -33.23 16.66
N ALA A 3 20.33 -32.39 16.49
CA ALA A 3 20.67 -31.80 15.20
C ALA A 3 21.17 -32.82 14.15
N ARG A 4 21.94 -33.82 14.60
CA ARG A 4 22.45 -34.89 13.73
C ARG A 4 21.34 -35.82 13.25
N ALA A 5 20.32 -36.04 14.08
CA ALA A 5 19.10 -36.76 13.69
C ALA A 5 18.22 -35.97 12.71
N LEU A 6 18.22 -34.62 12.79
CA LEU A 6 17.49 -33.74 11.88
C LEU A 6 18.16 -33.63 10.50
N LEU A 7 19.49 -33.60 10.44
CA LEU A 7 20.25 -33.62 9.18
C LEU A 7 20.19 -34.98 8.49
N ALA A 8 19.95 -36.06 9.24
CA ALA A 8 19.77 -37.41 8.72
C ALA A 8 18.34 -37.69 8.21
N LEU A 9 17.43 -36.71 8.22
CA LEU A 9 16.04 -36.87 7.76
C LEU A 9 15.91 -36.94 6.23
N ASP A 10 16.90 -36.46 5.48
CA ASP A 10 16.92 -36.47 4.01
C ASP A 10 18.38 -36.37 3.51
N GLU A 11 18.76 -37.15 2.49
CA GLU A 11 20.12 -37.12 1.92
C GLU A 11 20.29 -36.01 0.87
N ASP A 12 19.20 -35.36 0.45
CA ASP A 12 19.23 -34.25 -0.50
C ASP A 12 20.00 -33.03 0.07
N PRO A 13 21.14 -32.63 -0.53
CA PRO A 13 21.97 -31.51 -0.06
C PRO A 13 21.24 -30.16 -0.03
N HIS A 14 20.13 -30.00 -0.77
CA HIS A 14 19.33 -28.78 -0.75
C HIS A 14 18.35 -28.76 0.43
N VAL A 15 17.79 -29.91 0.79
CA VAL A 15 16.92 -30.07 1.96
C VAL A 15 17.73 -29.88 3.25
N GLN A 16 18.94 -30.46 3.32
CA GLN A 16 19.84 -30.29 4.47
C GLN A 16 20.25 -28.82 4.69
N ARG A 17 20.51 -28.07 3.62
CA ARG A 17 20.81 -26.63 3.69
C ARG A 17 19.64 -25.81 4.23
N LYS A 18 18.42 -26.07 3.73
CA LYS A 18 17.20 -25.41 4.21
C LYS A 18 16.87 -25.75 5.67
N VAL A 19 17.08 -27.01 6.08
CA VAL A 19 16.93 -27.43 7.49
C VAL A 19 17.93 -26.68 8.37
N THR A 20 19.18 -26.53 7.91
CA THR A 20 20.22 -25.79 8.65
C THR A 20 19.89 -24.30 8.76
N GLU A 21 19.46 -23.65 7.68
CA GLU A 21 19.03 -22.24 7.70
C GLU A 21 17.84 -22.01 8.63
N LEU A 22 16.84 -22.89 8.60
CA LEU A 22 15.68 -22.82 9.49
C LEU A 22 16.08 -23.05 10.96
N MET A 23 16.96 -24.02 11.24
CA MET A 23 17.47 -24.25 12.59
C MET A 23 18.24 -23.04 13.11
N LEU A 24 19.09 -22.43 12.28
CA LEU A 24 19.85 -21.22 12.66
C LEU A 24 18.94 -20.01 12.88
N SER A 25 17.91 -19.84 12.04
CA SER A 25 16.91 -18.76 12.18
C SER A 25 16.09 -18.90 13.48
N VAL A 26 15.62 -20.10 13.80
CA VAL A 26 14.78 -20.33 14.99
C VAL A 26 15.60 -20.27 16.28
N LEU A 27 16.86 -20.74 16.24
CA LEU A 27 17.79 -20.64 17.37
C LEU A 27 18.16 -19.17 17.69
N LYS A 28 18.16 -18.29 16.68
CA LYS A 28 18.40 -16.85 16.84
C LYS A 28 17.29 -16.16 17.65
N ASP A 29 16.05 -16.64 17.54
CA ASP A 29 14.88 -15.98 18.11
C ASP A 29 14.39 -16.56 19.45
N THR A 30 14.64 -17.84 19.76
CA THR A 30 14.03 -18.49 20.95
C THR A 30 14.96 -19.37 21.80
N ARG A 31 16.25 -19.49 21.46
CA ARG A 31 17.29 -20.25 22.21
C ARG A 31 16.96 -21.71 22.59
N THR A 32 15.87 -22.27 22.08
CA THR A 32 15.38 -23.61 22.43
C THR A 32 15.02 -24.35 21.14
N LEU A 33 15.48 -25.60 20.99
CA LEU A 33 15.20 -26.39 19.79
C LEU A 33 13.75 -26.93 19.84
N PRO A 34 12.93 -26.70 18.79
CA PRO A 34 11.57 -27.23 18.74
C PRO A 34 11.56 -28.77 18.67
N ALA A 35 10.48 -29.38 19.17
CA ALA A 35 10.30 -30.82 19.17
C ALA A 35 10.30 -31.40 17.74
N VAL A 36 11.02 -32.52 17.56
CA VAL A 36 11.27 -33.16 16.26
C VAL A 36 9.98 -33.48 15.52
N GLU A 37 8.92 -33.89 16.22
CA GLU A 37 7.62 -34.21 15.61
C GLU A 37 6.84 -32.97 15.15
N GLY A 38 7.06 -31.80 15.77
CA GLY A 38 6.51 -30.52 15.32
C GLY A 38 7.24 -30.00 14.08
N VAL A 39 8.56 -30.18 14.01
CA VAL A 39 9.34 -29.90 12.80
C VAL A 39 8.98 -30.87 11.67
N ARG A 40 8.83 -32.17 11.97
CA ARG A 40 8.34 -33.17 11.01
C ARG A 40 6.93 -32.82 10.53
N ARG A 41 6.03 -32.40 11.42
CA ARG A 41 4.71 -31.89 11.02
C ARG A 41 4.85 -30.64 10.17
N ASN A 42 5.66 -29.65 10.48
CA ASN A 42 5.74 -28.43 9.67
C ASN A 42 6.51 -28.60 8.34
N VAL A 43 7.42 -29.58 8.26
CA VAL A 43 8.18 -29.90 7.04
C VAL A 43 7.39 -30.87 6.14
N ARG A 44 6.70 -31.86 6.73
CA ARG A 44 5.83 -32.82 6.02
C ARG A 44 4.47 -32.22 5.66
N THR A 45 3.92 -31.43 6.58
CA THR A 45 2.83 -30.46 6.41
C THR A 45 3.47 -29.08 6.25
N ARG A 46 4.46 -28.96 5.34
CA ARG A 46 4.72 -27.70 4.63
C ARG A 46 3.34 -27.13 4.35
N HIS A 47 3.00 -25.95 4.87
CA HIS A 47 1.71 -25.31 4.59
C HIS A 47 1.60 -25.17 3.07
N ARG A 48 1.02 -26.19 2.45
CA ARG A 48 0.87 -26.29 1.01
C ARG A 48 -0.28 -25.36 0.75
N LEU A 49 0.05 -24.12 0.38
CA LEU A 49 -0.90 -23.09 -0.01
C LEU A 49 -2.02 -23.74 -0.83
N ARG A 50 -3.19 -23.88 -0.22
CA ARG A 50 -4.38 -24.42 -0.85
C ARG A 50 -5.11 -23.30 -1.58
N VAL A 51 -5.99 -23.67 -2.50
CA VAL A 51 -6.90 -22.71 -3.14
C VAL A 51 -7.76 -22.01 -2.10
N SER A 52 -8.19 -22.75 -1.05
CA SER A 52 -8.95 -22.20 0.09
C SER A 52 -8.20 -21.12 0.85
N ASP A 53 -6.87 -21.22 0.98
CA ASP A 53 -6.08 -20.25 1.74
C ASP A 53 -5.99 -18.92 0.98
N VAL A 54 -5.88 -19.00 -0.36
CA VAL A 54 -5.87 -17.81 -1.22
C VAL A 54 -7.28 -17.21 -1.36
N ALA A 55 -8.32 -18.04 -1.44
CA ALA A 55 -9.71 -17.56 -1.44
C ALA A 55 -10.06 -16.86 -0.12
N GLY A 56 -9.77 -17.49 1.02
CA GLY A 56 -10.01 -16.91 2.34
C GLY A 56 -9.22 -15.62 2.59
N MET A 57 -8.06 -15.45 1.96
CA MET A 57 -7.36 -14.16 1.97
C MET A 57 -8.17 -13.05 1.27
N PHE A 58 -8.80 -13.34 0.13
CA PHE A 58 -9.63 -12.35 -0.57
C PHE A 58 -10.96 -12.09 0.17
N ASP A 59 -11.55 -13.12 0.76
CA ASP A 59 -12.75 -12.99 1.62
C ASP A 59 -12.44 -12.07 2.82
N ALA A 60 -11.29 -12.24 3.46
CA ALA A 60 -10.85 -11.37 4.55
C ALA A 60 -10.60 -9.91 4.11
N ILE A 61 -10.19 -9.68 2.86
CA ILE A 61 -10.06 -8.31 2.31
C ILE A 61 -11.45 -7.69 2.11
N GLU A 62 -12.43 -8.47 1.65
CA GLU A 62 -13.81 -8.01 1.49
C GLU A 62 -14.44 -7.69 2.84
N GLU A 63 -14.30 -8.58 3.83
CA GLU A 63 -14.76 -8.33 5.21
C GLU A 63 -14.13 -7.04 5.79
N PHE A 64 -12.82 -6.83 5.55
CA PHE A 64 -12.16 -5.60 5.99
C PHE A 64 -12.67 -4.35 5.27
N ASN A 65 -13.04 -4.47 3.99
CA ASN A 65 -13.66 -3.37 3.24
C ASN A 65 -15.03 -3.01 3.83
N ASP A 66 -15.82 -4.01 4.23
CA ASP A 66 -17.14 -3.81 4.85
C ASP A 66 -17.02 -3.11 6.21
N VAL A 67 -16.00 -3.46 7.00
CA VAL A 67 -15.67 -2.73 8.24
C VAL A 67 -15.35 -1.26 7.92
N ILE A 68 -14.52 -0.98 6.92
CA ILE A 68 -14.21 0.42 6.53
C ILE A 68 -15.47 1.18 6.09
N ALA A 69 -16.36 0.54 5.33
CA ALA A 69 -17.60 1.15 4.86
C ALA A 69 -18.55 1.46 6.04
N THR A 70 -18.72 0.49 6.94
CA THR A 70 -19.57 0.61 8.13
C THR A 70 -19.05 1.70 9.08
N GLU A 71 -17.75 1.71 9.38
CA GLU A 71 -17.14 2.68 10.27
C GLU A 71 -17.24 4.11 9.71
N ARG A 72 -17.16 4.29 8.40
CA ARG A 72 -17.38 5.59 7.73
C ARG A 72 -18.84 6.02 7.70
N GLY A 73 -19.77 5.08 7.54
CA GLY A 73 -21.21 5.34 7.50
C GLY A 73 -21.84 5.56 8.88
N SER A 74 -21.16 5.15 9.95
CA SER A 74 -21.67 5.22 11.33
C SER A 74 -21.92 6.65 11.85
N GLY A 75 -21.27 7.66 11.27
CA GLY A 75 -21.40 9.07 11.67
C GLY A 75 -20.77 9.42 13.02
N GLU A 76 -20.26 8.43 13.77
CA GLU A 76 -19.59 8.65 15.04
C GLU A 76 -18.12 9.08 14.81
N PRO A 77 -17.66 10.25 15.32
CA PRO A 77 -16.34 10.77 14.99
C PRO A 77 -15.18 9.84 15.39
N ALA A 78 -15.29 9.14 16.52
CA ALA A 78 -14.26 8.22 17.02
C ALA A 78 -14.07 7.01 16.08
N ARG A 79 -15.17 6.46 15.57
CA ARG A 79 -15.20 5.35 14.61
C ARG A 79 -14.61 5.74 13.27
N VAL A 80 -15.00 6.89 12.74
CA VAL A 80 -14.44 7.43 11.49
C VAL A 80 -12.94 7.70 11.58
N ILE A 81 -12.46 8.19 12.74
CA ILE A 81 -11.03 8.43 12.98
C ILE A 81 -10.23 7.11 12.93
N SER A 82 -10.79 6.01 13.46
CA SER A 82 -10.11 4.71 13.47
C SER A 82 -9.76 4.20 12.06
N VAL A 83 -10.60 4.48 11.06
CA VAL A 83 -10.43 4.06 9.66
C VAL A 83 -9.94 5.16 8.72
N ARG A 84 -9.59 6.35 9.24
CA ARG A 84 -9.26 7.55 8.44
C ARG A 84 -8.18 7.32 7.38
N TYR A 85 -7.16 6.53 7.70
CA TYR A 85 -6.01 6.27 6.83
C TYR A 85 -6.09 4.92 6.11
N ARG A 86 -7.23 4.23 6.16
CA ARG A 86 -7.44 2.95 5.48
C ARG A 86 -8.22 3.18 4.19
N ARG A 87 -7.71 2.72 3.05
CA ARG A 87 -8.45 2.76 1.78
C ARG A 87 -9.04 1.38 1.51
N PRO A 88 -10.34 1.28 1.16
CA PRO A 88 -10.91 0.01 0.75
C PRO A 88 -10.23 -0.47 -0.54
N VAL A 89 -10.01 -1.77 -0.61
CA VAL A 89 -9.35 -2.44 -1.73
C VAL A 89 -10.42 -2.80 -2.76
N GLY A 90 -10.48 -2.07 -3.88
CA GLY A 90 -11.42 -2.38 -4.95
C GLY A 90 -11.04 -3.63 -5.78
N PRO A 91 -11.96 -4.15 -6.61
CA PRO A 91 -11.76 -5.35 -7.42
C PRO A 91 -10.50 -5.29 -8.29
N ALA A 92 -10.22 -4.13 -8.91
CA ALA A 92 -9.03 -3.95 -9.74
C ALA A 92 -7.71 -4.16 -8.96
N THR A 93 -7.68 -3.77 -7.68
CA THR A 93 -6.51 -3.98 -6.82
C THR A 93 -6.41 -5.43 -6.40
N MET A 94 -7.52 -6.11 -6.10
CA MET A 94 -7.54 -7.55 -5.81
C MET A 94 -6.98 -8.37 -6.99
N HIS A 95 -7.36 -8.03 -8.23
CA HIS A 95 -6.80 -8.67 -9.43
C HIS A 95 -5.29 -8.45 -9.57
N ARG A 96 -4.78 -7.26 -9.22
CA ARG A 96 -3.33 -6.99 -9.22
C ARG A 96 -2.60 -7.81 -8.15
N ILE A 97 -3.17 -7.91 -6.95
CA ILE A 97 -2.65 -8.77 -5.87
C ILE A 97 -2.59 -10.22 -6.35
N ARG A 98 -3.67 -10.73 -6.96
CA ARG A 98 -3.72 -12.09 -7.54
C ARG A 98 -2.65 -12.29 -8.61
N ALA A 99 -2.45 -11.33 -9.50
CA ALA A 99 -1.44 -11.41 -10.56
C ALA A 99 -0.01 -11.51 -10.00
N THR A 100 0.33 -10.66 -9.02
CA THR A 100 1.64 -10.71 -8.33
C THR A 100 1.83 -12.03 -7.59
N LEU A 101 0.81 -12.49 -6.87
CA LEU A 101 0.84 -13.77 -6.17
C LEU A 101 1.01 -14.95 -7.14
N ARG A 102 0.25 -14.95 -8.25
CA ARG A 102 0.38 -15.95 -9.30
C ARG A 102 1.80 -15.99 -9.87
N TYR A 103 2.42 -14.83 -10.09
CA TYR A 103 3.81 -14.75 -10.55
C TYR A 103 4.81 -15.30 -9.52
N ALA A 104 4.72 -14.87 -8.27
CA ALA A 104 5.58 -15.34 -7.18
C ALA A 104 5.46 -16.86 -6.98
N LEU A 105 4.25 -17.40 -6.98
CA LEU A 105 4.00 -18.84 -6.86
C LEU A 105 4.51 -19.61 -8.09
N ASN A 106 4.39 -19.06 -9.30
CA ASN A 106 4.98 -19.67 -10.49
C ASN A 106 6.51 -19.74 -10.42
N ILE A 107 7.18 -18.73 -9.86
CA ILE A 107 8.63 -18.78 -9.62
C ILE A 107 8.95 -19.90 -8.63
N ALA A 108 8.23 -19.97 -7.50
CA ALA A 108 8.43 -20.99 -6.48
C ALA A 108 8.23 -22.42 -7.02
N ILE A 109 7.26 -22.62 -7.93
CA ILE A 109 7.04 -23.90 -8.61
C ILE A 109 8.25 -24.28 -9.47
N ARG A 110 8.78 -23.35 -10.26
CA ARG A 110 9.90 -23.60 -11.19
C ARG A 110 11.23 -23.83 -10.49
N GLN A 111 11.54 -23.01 -9.49
CA GLN A 111 12.86 -23.01 -8.84
C GLN A 111 12.97 -24.07 -7.75
N GLU A 112 11.91 -24.28 -6.99
CA GLU A 112 11.99 -25.06 -5.75
C GLU A 112 11.13 -26.35 -5.79
N ARG A 113 10.31 -26.56 -6.85
CA ARG A 113 9.35 -27.68 -7.02
C ARG A 113 8.48 -27.95 -5.78
N LEU A 114 8.27 -26.95 -4.92
CA LEU A 114 7.60 -27.08 -3.63
C LEU A 114 6.08 -27.22 -3.74
N ILE A 115 5.52 -26.73 -4.84
CA ILE A 115 4.09 -26.61 -5.08
C ILE A 115 3.82 -27.24 -6.45
N GLY A 116 2.82 -28.12 -6.54
CA GLY A 116 2.49 -28.83 -7.79
C GLY A 116 1.48 -28.11 -8.67
N LEU A 117 0.70 -27.19 -8.11
CA LEU A 117 -0.35 -26.43 -8.79
C LEU A 117 -0.40 -25.03 -8.19
N ASN A 118 -0.56 -23.99 -9.02
CA ASN A 118 -0.67 -22.62 -8.55
C ASN A 118 -2.10 -22.32 -8.06
N PRO A 119 -2.36 -22.19 -6.75
CA PRO A 119 -3.70 -21.91 -6.24
C PRO A 119 -4.24 -20.55 -6.67
N ALA A 120 -3.38 -19.53 -6.83
CA ALA A 120 -3.79 -18.21 -7.30
C ALA A 120 -4.21 -18.21 -8.79
N ALA A 121 -3.95 -19.30 -9.51
CA ALA A 121 -4.45 -19.47 -10.86
C ALA A 121 -5.93 -19.89 -10.92
N VAL A 122 -6.45 -20.49 -9.85
CA VAL A 122 -7.79 -21.10 -9.78
C VAL A 122 -8.78 -20.17 -9.05
N VAL A 123 -8.29 -19.24 -8.22
CA VAL A 123 -9.17 -18.28 -7.53
C VAL A 123 -9.84 -17.35 -8.52
N GLU A 124 -11.16 -17.43 -8.61
CA GLU A 124 -12.03 -16.52 -9.34
C GLU A 124 -12.33 -15.30 -8.46
N LEU A 125 -12.26 -14.10 -9.05
CA LEU A 125 -12.51 -12.83 -8.37
C LEU A 125 -13.54 -12.06 -9.20
N PRO A 126 -14.39 -11.23 -8.56
CA PRO A 126 -15.38 -10.43 -9.27
C PRO A 126 -14.71 -9.54 -10.32
N ASP A 127 -15.37 -9.36 -11.45
CA ASP A 127 -14.82 -8.57 -12.55
C ASP A 127 -14.57 -7.12 -12.12
N ALA A 128 -13.35 -6.65 -12.40
CA ALA A 128 -13.00 -5.26 -12.18
C ALA A 128 -13.48 -4.43 -13.37
N GLU A 129 -14.55 -3.67 -13.18
CA GLU A 129 -14.92 -2.65 -14.16
C GLU A 129 -13.80 -1.61 -14.26
N ARG A 130 -13.29 -1.40 -15.47
CA ARG A 130 -12.28 -0.37 -15.73
C ARG A 130 -12.96 1.00 -15.53
N PRO A 131 -12.44 1.88 -14.66
CA PRO A 131 -13.01 3.21 -14.50
C PRO A 131 -12.95 3.91 -15.86
N LYS A 132 -14.13 4.31 -16.36
CA LYS A 132 -14.24 5.08 -17.59
C LYS A 132 -13.58 6.43 -17.35
N ALA A 133 -12.68 6.82 -18.25
CA ALA A 133 -12.06 8.14 -18.16
C ALA A 133 -13.15 9.20 -18.26
N LEU A 134 -13.06 10.23 -17.41
CA LEU A 134 -13.91 11.40 -17.56
C LEU A 134 -13.53 12.09 -18.87
N VAL A 135 -14.40 12.01 -19.86
CA VAL A 135 -14.20 12.68 -21.15
C VAL A 135 -14.41 14.17 -20.93
N TRP A 136 -13.41 14.97 -21.31
CA TRP A 136 -13.48 16.42 -21.32
C TRP A 136 -14.38 16.87 -22.49
N SER A 137 -15.69 16.90 -22.25
CA SER A 137 -16.63 17.51 -23.20
C SER A 137 -16.46 19.03 -23.19
N ASP A 138 -16.74 19.68 -24.33
CA ASP A 138 -16.60 21.14 -24.47
C ASP A 138 -17.34 21.91 -23.38
N GLU A 139 -18.51 21.44 -22.96
CA GLU A 139 -19.28 22.00 -21.85
C GLU A 139 -18.51 21.94 -20.51
N ARG A 140 -17.88 20.81 -20.17
CA ARG A 140 -17.06 20.69 -18.95
C ARG A 140 -15.80 21.54 -19.02
N VAL A 141 -15.22 21.69 -20.20
CA VAL A 141 -14.07 22.57 -20.41
C VAL A 141 -14.48 24.03 -20.20
N ALA A 142 -15.65 24.43 -20.70
CA ALA A 142 -16.18 25.77 -20.48
C ALA A 142 -16.46 26.02 -18.98
N ASP A 143 -17.08 25.08 -18.29
CA ASP A 143 -17.35 25.17 -16.85
C ASP A 143 -16.07 25.28 -16.03
N TRP A 144 -15.10 24.41 -16.31
CA TRP A 144 -13.79 24.45 -15.67
C TRP A 144 -13.06 25.76 -15.95
N ASN A 145 -13.12 26.27 -17.18
CA ASN A 145 -12.53 27.56 -17.52
C ASN A 145 -13.20 28.71 -16.75
N ARG A 146 -14.53 28.72 -16.62
CA ARG A 146 -15.23 29.75 -15.81
C ARG A 146 -14.78 29.72 -14.36
N GLU A 147 -14.80 28.54 -13.73
CA GLU A 147 -14.33 28.36 -12.35
C GLU A 147 -12.86 28.77 -12.18
N LEU A 148 -12.02 28.47 -13.18
CA LEU A 148 -10.61 28.87 -13.19
C LEU A 148 -10.46 30.39 -13.25
N HIS A 149 -11.19 31.06 -14.14
CA HIS A 149 -11.14 32.53 -14.27
C HIS A 149 -11.61 33.22 -13.00
N ASP A 150 -12.68 32.74 -12.37
CA ASP A 150 -13.17 33.27 -11.09
C ASP A 150 -12.11 33.15 -9.99
N ARG A 151 -11.50 31.97 -9.89
CA ARG A 151 -10.45 31.69 -8.90
C ARG A 151 -9.20 32.54 -9.12
N LEU A 152 -8.81 32.73 -10.38
CA LEU A 152 -7.70 33.60 -10.76
C LEU A 152 -8.02 35.07 -10.44
N GLY A 153 -9.26 35.52 -10.68
CA GLY A 153 -9.72 36.86 -10.32
C GLY A 153 -9.62 37.14 -8.82
N ILE A 154 -10.06 36.19 -7.98
CA ILE A 154 -9.95 36.28 -6.52
C ILE A 154 -8.48 36.40 -6.09
N GLU A 155 -7.59 35.58 -6.66
CA GLU A 155 -6.17 35.62 -6.33
C GLU A 155 -5.47 36.90 -6.83
N GLN A 156 -5.86 37.41 -8.00
CA GLN A 156 -5.37 38.70 -8.49
C GLN A 156 -5.81 39.84 -7.58
N GLN A 157 -7.07 39.83 -7.13
CA GLN A 157 -7.57 40.83 -6.18
C GLN A 157 -6.77 40.77 -4.86
N ARG A 158 -6.55 39.58 -4.31
CA ARG A 158 -5.71 39.39 -3.10
C ARG A 158 -4.28 39.87 -3.28
N ARG A 159 -3.68 39.67 -4.46
CA ARG A 159 -2.35 40.20 -4.78
C ARG A 159 -2.34 41.72 -4.93
N GLY A 160 -3.40 42.28 -5.52
CA GLY A 160 -3.62 43.72 -5.64
C GLY A 160 -3.79 44.37 -4.26
N ASP A 161 -4.62 43.79 -3.40
CA ASP A 161 -4.87 44.28 -2.04
C ASP A 161 -3.59 44.24 -1.19
N ARG A 162 -2.79 43.16 -1.27
CA ARG A 162 -1.47 43.10 -0.61
C ARG A 162 -0.49 44.15 -1.13
N ARG A 163 -0.52 44.46 -2.44
CA ARG A 163 0.32 45.51 -3.03
C ARG A 163 -0.15 46.90 -2.62
N ASN A 164 -1.46 47.10 -2.52
CA ASN A 164 -2.08 48.36 -2.14
C ASN A 164 -1.94 48.63 -0.63
N SER A 165 -2.02 47.61 0.22
CA SER A 165 -1.72 47.73 1.65
C SER A 165 -0.28 48.16 1.86
N TRP A 166 0.67 47.54 1.16
CA TRP A 166 2.08 47.94 1.21
C TRP A 166 2.31 49.40 0.76
N ARG A 167 1.50 49.93 -0.16
CA ARG A 167 1.57 51.35 -0.56
C ARG A 167 0.96 52.29 0.47
N ARG A 168 -0.15 51.92 1.12
CA ARG A 168 -0.78 52.72 2.19
C ARG A 168 0.14 52.82 3.41
N ASP A 169 0.80 51.72 3.75
CA ASP A 169 1.70 51.62 4.91
C ASP A 169 3.12 52.09 4.58
N ARG A 170 3.36 52.61 3.36
CA ARG A 170 4.68 53.07 2.94
C ARG A 170 5.00 54.39 3.64
N PRO A 171 6.06 54.46 4.47
CA PRO A 171 6.43 55.71 5.12
C PRO A 171 6.77 56.76 4.06
N ALA A 172 6.27 57.99 4.24
CA ALA A 172 6.55 59.10 3.35
C ALA A 172 8.07 59.29 3.23
N ARG A 173 8.60 59.34 2.00
CA ARG A 173 10.00 59.71 1.77
C ARG A 173 10.18 61.15 2.25
N THR A 174 10.72 61.33 3.46
CA THR A 174 11.28 62.60 3.91
C THR A 174 12.54 62.86 3.11
N GLY A 175 12.36 63.44 1.92
CA GLY A 175 13.45 63.95 1.10
C GLY A 175 13.83 65.35 1.54
N THR A 176 14.79 65.46 2.45
CA THR A 176 15.54 66.71 2.64
C THR A 176 16.90 66.51 1.98
N CYS A 177 17.03 66.91 0.70
CA CYS A 177 18.34 67.14 0.10
C CYS A 177 18.93 68.40 0.73
N ALA A 178 19.95 68.24 1.58
CA ALA A 178 20.72 69.37 2.08
C ALA A 178 21.62 69.90 0.93
N PRO A 179 21.60 71.21 0.62
CA PRO A 179 22.54 71.77 -0.35
C PRO A 179 23.95 71.80 0.27
N GLY A 180 24.89 71.11 -0.36
CA GLY A 180 26.31 71.14 0.00
C GLY A 180 26.88 72.55 -0.20
N ARG A 181 27.48 73.11 0.86
CA ARG A 181 28.24 74.37 0.79
C ARG A 181 29.54 74.16 0.01
N ALA A 182 29.74 74.99 -1.00
CA ALA A 182 31.05 75.27 -1.56
C ALA A 182 31.77 76.34 -0.72
N SER A 183 33.10 76.26 -0.74
CA SER A 183 34.15 77.12 -0.14
C SER A 183 34.81 76.53 1.09
#